data_AF-A0A953MNT8-F1
#
_entry.id   AF-A0A953MNT8-F1
#
_cell.length_a   1.000
_cell.length_b   1.000
_cell.length_c   1.000
_cell.angle_alpha   90.00
_cell.angle_beta   90.00
_cell.angle_gamma   90.00
#
_symmetry.space_group_name_H-M   'P 1'
#
loop_
_entity.id
_entity.type
_entity.pdbx_description
1 polymer ?
#
loop_
_entity_poly.entity_id
_entity_poly.type
_entity_poly.pdbx_seq_one_letter_code
_entity_poly.pdbx_strand_id
1 'polypeptide(L)' 'MKKSITLLLGVLFATSFAFAQSFDWTWQNPKPQGNTLNTVKAISENNVLAFGQSGVFVGSIDGGST' A
#
# COMPACT_ATOMS: atom_id res chain seq x y z
N MET A 1 -12.65 -0.91 47.54
CA MET A 1 -13.61 -0.16 46.69
C MET A 1 -12.95 1.05 46.02
N LYS A 2 -12.55 2.10 46.75
CA LYS A 2 -11.96 3.31 46.14
C LYS A 2 -10.68 3.04 45.33
N LYS A 3 -9.71 2.30 45.90
CA LYS A 3 -8.47 1.91 45.21
C LYS A 3 -8.70 1.08 43.94
N SER A 4 -9.71 0.21 43.97
CA SER A 4 -10.10 -0.63 42.82
C SER A 4 -10.73 0.20 41.70
N ILE A 5 -11.55 1.21 42.04
CA ILE A 5 -12.13 2.15 41.06
C ILE A 5 -11.05 3.04 40.45
N THR A 6 -10.11 3.54 41.26
CA THR A 6 -8.98 4.33 40.76
C THR A 6 -8.12 3.51 39.79
N LEU A 7 -7.86 2.25 40.12
CA LEU A 7 -7.13 1.34 39.24
C LEU A 7 -7.87 1.13 37.91
N LEU A 8 -9.19 0.88 37.97
CA LEU A 8 -10.02 0.68 36.78
C LEU A 8 -10.05 1.92 35.87
N LEU A 9 -10.21 3.12 36.45
CA LEU A 9 -10.19 4.38 35.71
C LEU A 9 -8.82 4.66 35.08
N GLY A 10 -7.74 4.33 35.78
CA GLY A 10 -6.38 4.43 35.23
C GLY A 10 -6.17 3.51 34.03
N VAL A 11 -6.67 2.27 34.10
CA VAL A 11 -6.59 1.31 33.00
C VAL A 11 -7.39 1.79 31.79
N LEU A 12 -8.63 2.26 31.99
CA LEU A 12 -9.49 2.77 30.92
C LEU A 12 -8.91 4.02 30.22
N PHE A 13 -8.25 4.89 30.99
CA PHE A 13 -7.57 6.06 30.43
C PHE A 13 -6.35 5.66 29.58
N ALA A 14 -5.55 4.70 30.06
CA ALA A 14 -4.38 4.21 29.33
C ALA A 14 -4.75 3.53 28.00
N THR A 15 -5.87 2.81 27.92
CA THR A 15 -6.33 2.18 26.67
C THR A 15 -6.79 3.18 25.61
N SER A 16 -7.09 4.43 25.98
CA SER A 16 -7.53 5.47 25.02
C SER A 16 -6.40 6.01 24.15
N PHE A 17 -5.14 5.71 24.47
CA PHE A 17 -3.95 6.09 23.71
C PHE A 17 -3.23 4.89 23.06
N ALA A 18 -3.79 3.69 23.19
CA ALA A 18 -3.24 2.48 22.60
C ALA A 18 -3.68 2.33 21.14
N PHE A 19 -3.14 3.16 20.24
CA PHE A 19 -3.28 2.97 18.80
C PHE A 19 -2.34 1.88 18.32
N ALA A 20 -2.79 0.62 18.29
CA ALA A 20 -1.95 -0.53 17.94
C ALA A 20 -1.55 -0.62 16.44
N GLN A 21 -2.02 0.30 15.60
CA GLN A 21 -1.81 0.24 14.15
C GLN A 21 -1.80 1.65 13.52
N SER A 22 -0.64 2.10 13.04
CA SER A 22 -0.59 3.06 11.92
C SER A 22 -0.81 2.24 10.64
N PHE A 23 -2.00 2.31 10.08
CA PHE A 23 -2.44 1.52 8.94
C PHE A 23 -1.92 2.08 7.60
N ASP A 24 -0.64 2.45 7.51
CA ASP A 24 -0.09 3.08 6.32
C ASP A 24 0.81 2.11 5.53
N TRP A 25 0.23 1.50 4.49
CA TRP A 25 0.98 1.04 3.32
C TRP A 25 0.68 2.00 2.18
N THR A 26 1.68 2.73 1.67
CA THR A 26 1.45 3.75 0.63
C THR A 26 2.32 3.55 -0.62
N TRP A 27 1.90 2.58 -1.42
CA TRP A 27 1.76 2.83 -2.87
C TRP A 27 0.27 2.74 -3.24
N GLN A 28 -0.33 3.92 -3.26
CA GLN A 28 -1.71 4.33 -3.54
C GLN A 28 -2.17 4.33 -5.03
N ASN A 29 -1.37 3.79 -5.94
CA ASN A 29 -1.18 4.26 -7.32
C ASN A 29 -2.42 4.70 -8.14
N PRO A 30 -2.50 5.93 -8.72
CA PRO A 30 -3.47 6.19 -9.78
C PRO A 30 -2.84 6.16 -11.17
N LYS A 31 -1.75 5.42 -11.36
CA LYS A 31 -0.94 5.36 -12.59
C LYS A 31 -0.23 6.70 -12.95
N PRO A 32 0.94 6.60 -13.61
CA PRO A 32 1.76 5.41 -13.67
C PRO A 32 2.42 5.11 -12.31
N GLN A 33 2.72 3.83 -12.08
CA GLN A 33 3.55 3.43 -10.95
C GLN A 33 4.89 4.18 -10.97
N GLY A 34 5.50 4.43 -9.82
CA GLY A 34 6.64 5.36 -9.69
C GLY A 34 8.03 4.75 -9.87
N ASN A 35 8.16 3.44 -10.11
CA ASN A 35 9.44 2.80 -10.37
C ASN A 35 9.85 2.99 -11.84
N THR A 36 11.14 3.05 -12.11
CA THR A 36 11.64 3.09 -13.49
C THR A 36 11.33 1.76 -14.19
N LEU A 37 10.70 1.83 -15.36
CA LEU A 37 10.53 0.69 -16.27
C LEU A 37 11.74 0.65 -17.21
N ASN A 38 12.51 -0.43 -17.16
CA ASN A 38 13.77 -0.56 -17.90
C ASN A 38 13.60 -1.27 -19.24
N THR A 39 12.54 -2.07 -19.38
CA THR A 39 12.29 -2.91 -20.56
C THR A 39 10.81 -2.94 -20.89
N VAL A 40 10.52 -2.90 -22.20
CA VAL A 40 9.17 -3.10 -22.75
C VAL A 40 9.23 -4.20 -23.81
N LYS A 41 8.24 -5.08 -23.81
CA LYS A 41 8.05 -6.14 -24.81
C LYS A 41 6.63 -6.08 -25.36
N ALA A 42 6.50 -5.74 -26.64
CA ALA A 42 5.26 -5.95 -27.38
C ALA A 42 5.17 -7.43 -27.80
N ILE A 43 4.10 -8.09 -27.39
CA ILE A 43 3.76 -9.46 -27.77
C ILE A 43 2.86 -9.44 -29.01
N SER A 44 1.93 -8.50 -29.05
CA SER A 44 1.14 -8.15 -30.24
C SER A 44 0.86 -6.65 -30.23
N GLU A 45 0.14 -6.15 -31.24
CA GLU A 45 -0.29 -4.74 -31.31
C GLU A 45 -1.00 -4.28 -30.04
N ASN A 46 -1.81 -5.17 -29.45
CA ASN A 46 -2.61 -4.85 -28.26
C ASN A 46 -1.94 -5.29 -26.96
N ASN A 47 -1.10 -6.34 -26.97
CA ASN A 47 -0.53 -6.91 -25.74
C ASN A 47 0.92 -6.45 -25.53
N VAL A 48 1.14 -5.67 -24.48
CA VAL A 48 2.46 -5.11 -24.12
C VAL A 48 2.79 -5.41 -22.67
N LEU A 49 4.03 -5.80 -22.39
CA LEU A 49 4.55 -5.99 -21.04
C LEU A 49 5.70 -5.02 -20.76
N ALA A 50 5.74 -4.45 -19.56
CA ALA A 50 6.82 -3.61 -19.09
C ALA A 50 7.36 -4.08 -17.73
N PHE A 51 8.68 -4.02 -17.57
CA PHE A 51 9.40 -4.53 -16.41
C PHE A 51 10.33 -3.45 -15.87
N GLY A 52 10.43 -3.36 -14.55
CA GLY A 52 11.14 -2.26 -13.89
C GLY A 52 11.86 -2.62 -12.60
N GLN A 53 12.35 -1.58 -11.95
CA GLN A 53 12.97 -1.67 -10.63
C GLN A 53 11.99 -2.24 -9.59
N SER A 54 12.52 -2.73 -8.47
CA SER A 54 11.72 -3.24 -7.34
C SER A 54 10.74 -4.37 -7.71
N GLY A 55 11.03 -5.12 -8.78
CA GLY A 55 10.19 -6.22 -9.24
C GLY A 55 8.89 -5.79 -9.94
N VAL A 56 8.79 -4.53 -10.39
CA VAL A 56 7.59 -4.06 -11.09
C VAL A 56 7.39 -4.81 -12.41
N PHE A 57 6.16 -5.28 -12.57
CA PHE A 57 5.62 -5.89 -13.78
C PHE A 57 4.28 -5.23 -14.09
N VAL A 58 4.13 -4.70 -15.30
CA VAL A 58 2.88 -4.08 -15.77
C VAL A 58 2.54 -4.64 -17.15
N GLY A 59 1.25 -4.90 -17.39
CA GLY A 59 0.74 -5.37 -18.68
C GLY A 59 -0.34 -4.45 -19.21
N SER A 60 -0.42 -4.35 -20.53
CA SER A 60 -1.45 -3.64 -21.27
C SER A 60 -2.06 -4.56 -22.33
N ILE A 61 -3.36 -4.40 -22.56
CA ILE A 61 -4.14 -5.12 -23.58
C ILE A 61 -4.76 -4.17 -24.62
N ASP A 62 -4.39 -2.89 -24.58
CA ASP A 62 -4.86 -1.82 -25.49
C ASP A 62 -3.68 -1.04 -26.12
N GLY A 63 -2.58 -1.76 -26.36
CA GLY A 63 -1.40 -1.22 -27.03
C GLY A 63 -0.55 -0.28 -26.17
N GLY A 64 -0.71 -0.34 -24.84
CA GLY A 64 -0.02 0.56 -23.90
C GLY A 64 -0.78 1.86 -23.63
N SER A 65 -2.06 1.93 -24.00
CA SER A 65 -2.90 3.09 -23.64
C SER A 65 -3.22 3.10 -22.15
N THR A 66 -3.41 1.92 -21.52
CA THR A 66 -3.56 1.76 -20.08
C THR A 66 -2.82 0.57 -19.49
#